data_AF-A0A1Y1YV77-F1
#
_entry.id   AF-A0A1Y1YV77-F1
#
_cell.length_a   1.000
_cell.length_b   1.000
_cell.length_c   1.000
_cell.angle_alpha   90.00
_cell.angle_beta   90.00
_cell.angle_gamma   90.00
#
_symmetry.space_group_name_H-M   'P 1'
#
loop_
_entity.id
_entity.type
_entity.pdbx_description
1 polymer ?
#
loop_
_entity_poly.entity_id
_entity_poly.type
_entity_poly.pdbx_seq_one_letter_code
_entity_poly.pdbx_strand_id
1 'polypeptide(L)'
;MSLPGSSPNQTYWAAIGWNNGYMGMQTWATKRVFLFSLWDNSKGDSAVIEACSECVTSHFGGEGTGVHIQYFYPWADGVDYGFRVDYEEDAEYLIYTAHLQIDDEWMVFGKLRVINHNLNGLGYFYQFLENPQSVGLLDTRAGVWSHQSYRYNGGDRWLPAFGGSTTYTTPAAHDTWGAGITENQTAIWMSINGPAGNPYDNKPHQWEWFPYDMEKLDIDIVVANQDNWRCGMKDDVLHQCPPDYCCSSYGWCGTTDAYCKNSKHRQYDSALTTKRGK
;
A
#
# COMPACT_ATOMS: atom_id res chain seq x y z
N MET A 1 2.44 6.02 -3.77
CA MET A 1 2.09 6.30 -5.18
C MET A 1 1.64 5.01 -5.86
N SER A 2 0.88 5.12 -6.95
CA SER A 2 0.55 4.00 -7.83
C SER A 2 0.74 4.43 -9.29
N LEU A 3 1.41 3.58 -10.07
CA LEU A 3 1.75 3.79 -11.48
C LEU A 3 1.07 2.70 -12.32
N PRO A 4 0.07 3.02 -13.16
CA PRO A 4 -0.48 2.06 -14.10
C PRO A 4 0.54 1.81 -15.23
N GLY A 5 0.95 0.55 -15.43
CA GLY A 5 1.89 0.17 -16.48
C GLY A 5 1.20 -0.19 -17.80
N SER A 6 0.09 -0.93 -17.72
CA SER A 6 -0.78 -1.28 -18.85
C SER A 6 -2.21 -1.30 -18.36
N SER A 7 -3.10 -0.51 -18.98
CA SER A 7 -4.46 -0.27 -18.49
C SER A 7 -5.62 -0.77 -19.38
N PRO A 8 -5.72 -2.09 -19.64
CA PRO A 8 -6.90 -2.67 -20.27
C PRO A 8 -8.19 -2.23 -19.59
N ASN A 9 -9.28 -2.20 -20.34
CA ASN A 9 -10.60 -1.92 -19.79
C ASN A 9 -10.97 -2.91 -18.66
N GLN A 10 -11.81 -2.47 -17.72
CA GLN A 10 -12.23 -3.24 -16.54
C GLN A 10 -11.02 -3.68 -15.71
N THR A 11 -10.22 -2.71 -15.28
CA THR A 11 -9.09 -2.96 -14.38
C THR A 11 -9.18 -2.04 -13.19
N TYR A 12 -8.90 -2.59 -12.01
CA TYR A 12 -8.82 -1.82 -10.78
C TYR A 12 -7.43 -1.95 -10.15
N TRP A 13 -6.75 -0.81 -9.97
CA TRP A 13 -5.54 -0.67 -9.17
C TRP A 13 -5.93 -0.05 -7.83
N ALA A 14 -6.12 -0.88 -6.81
CA ALA A 14 -6.32 -0.41 -5.45
C ALA A 14 -4.98 0.06 -4.88
N ALA A 15 -4.85 1.36 -4.66
CA ALA A 15 -3.62 2.00 -4.23
C ALA A 15 -3.41 1.93 -2.72
N ILE A 16 -4.52 1.99 -1.95
CA ILE A 16 -4.51 1.87 -0.49
C ILE A 16 -5.83 1.25 -0.03
N GLY A 17 -5.76 0.08 0.60
CA GLY A 17 -6.87 -0.63 1.23
C GLY A 17 -6.65 -0.83 2.72
N TRP A 18 -7.74 -0.89 3.48
CA TRP A 18 -7.78 -1.23 4.89
C TRP A 18 -9.02 -2.08 5.17
N ASN A 19 -9.19 -2.52 6.42
CA ASN A 19 -10.22 -3.47 6.87
C ASN A 19 -11.63 -3.27 6.29
N ASN A 20 -12.06 -2.04 6.04
CA ASN A 20 -13.42 -1.71 5.67
C ASN A 20 -13.49 -0.60 4.61
N GLY A 21 -12.43 -0.42 3.83
CA GLY A 21 -12.46 0.48 2.68
C GLY A 21 -11.23 0.38 1.80
N TYR A 22 -11.29 1.08 0.68
CA TYR A 22 -10.19 1.16 -0.27
C TYR A 22 -10.25 2.45 -1.08
N MET A 23 -9.10 2.82 -1.62
CA MET A 23 -8.96 3.91 -2.59
C MET A 23 -8.00 3.50 -3.70
N GLY A 24 -8.28 3.92 -4.93
CA GLY A 24 -7.44 3.62 -6.08
C GLY A 24 -7.96 4.22 -7.37
N MET A 25 -7.59 3.60 -8.49
CA MET A 25 -7.95 4.07 -9.83
C MET A 25 -8.45 2.93 -10.72
N GLN A 26 -9.43 3.21 -11.59
CA GLN A 26 -10.12 2.22 -12.42
C GLN A 26 -10.22 2.67 -13.88
N THR A 27 -10.16 1.70 -14.79
CA THR A 27 -10.62 1.85 -16.17
C THR A 27 -12.01 1.22 -16.31
N TRP A 28 -12.96 2.00 -16.81
CA TRP A 28 -14.31 1.52 -17.08
C TRP A 28 -14.86 2.05 -18.40
N ALA A 29 -15.05 1.14 -19.35
CA ALA A 29 -15.31 1.44 -20.75
C ALA A 29 -14.25 2.41 -21.31
N THR A 30 -14.66 3.63 -21.66
CA THR A 30 -13.77 4.69 -22.14
C THR A 30 -13.39 5.68 -21.03
N LYS A 31 -13.86 5.46 -19.81
CA LYS A 31 -13.65 6.35 -18.67
C LYS A 31 -12.51 5.85 -17.79
N ARG A 32 -11.89 6.81 -17.13
CA ARG A 32 -10.88 6.62 -16.11
C ARG A 32 -11.39 7.31 -14.85
N VAL A 33 -11.25 6.62 -13.72
CA VAL A 33 -11.91 7.01 -12.48
C VAL A 33 -10.94 6.85 -11.33
N PHE A 34 -10.85 7.84 -10.45
CA PHE A 34 -10.38 7.63 -9.09
C PHE A 34 -11.55 7.27 -8.19
N LEU A 35 -11.37 6.27 -7.34
CA LEU A 35 -12.42 5.71 -6.49
C LEU A 35 -11.96 5.71 -5.03
N PHE A 36 -12.84 6.12 -4.13
CA PHE A 36 -12.71 5.96 -2.68
C PHE A 36 -14.00 5.35 -2.15
N SER A 37 -13.91 4.17 -1.55
CA SER A 37 -15.06 3.41 -1.08
C SER A 37 -14.94 3.06 0.40
N LEU A 38 -16.08 3.03 1.08
CA LEU A 38 -16.23 2.54 2.44
C LEU A 38 -17.42 1.58 2.49
N TRP A 39 -17.22 0.41 3.09
CA TRP A 39 -18.29 -0.56 3.28
C TRP A 39 -19.17 -0.19 4.48
N ASP A 40 -20.45 -0.56 4.39
CA ASP A 40 -21.35 -0.65 5.52
C ASP A 40 -20.86 -1.70 6.52
N ASN A 41 -21.35 -1.63 7.76
CA ASN A 41 -21.06 -2.66 8.75
C ASN A 41 -22.33 -3.14 9.45
N SER A 42 -22.16 -4.14 10.33
CA SER A 42 -23.29 -4.77 11.04
C SER A 42 -24.04 -3.84 12.00
N LYS A 43 -23.55 -2.62 12.25
CA LYS A 43 -24.19 -1.61 13.07
C LYS A 43 -24.86 -0.49 12.29
N GLY A 44 -24.55 -0.36 11.00
CA GLY A 44 -25.25 0.55 10.12
C GLY A 44 -24.44 0.93 8.89
N ASP A 45 -25.07 1.81 8.12
CA ASP A 45 -24.59 2.20 6.81
C ASP A 45 -23.45 3.21 6.92
N SER A 46 -22.52 3.08 5.99
CA SER A 46 -21.53 4.09 5.67
C SER A 46 -22.20 5.31 5.01
N ALA A 47 -21.61 6.48 5.17
CA ALA A 47 -22.15 7.73 4.65
C ALA A 47 -21.07 8.68 4.15
N VAL A 48 -21.42 9.45 3.13
CA VAL A 48 -20.59 10.57 2.64
C VAL A 48 -20.79 11.77 3.56
N ILE A 49 -19.68 12.30 4.09
CA ILE A 49 -19.66 13.60 4.79
C ILE A 49 -19.32 14.72 3.81
N GLU A 50 -18.29 14.50 3.00
CA GLU A 50 -17.71 15.50 2.11
C GLU A 50 -17.22 14.81 0.84
N ALA A 51 -17.34 15.48 -0.31
CA ALA A 51 -16.79 15.03 -1.57
C ALA A 51 -16.21 16.24 -2.32
N CYS A 52 -15.18 16.01 -3.14
CA CYS A 52 -14.63 17.05 -3.99
C CYS A 52 -15.71 17.64 -4.94
N SER A 53 -15.55 18.89 -5.38
CA SER A 53 -16.57 19.59 -6.18
C SER A 53 -16.89 18.91 -7.51
N GLU A 54 -15.93 18.18 -8.08
CA GLU A 54 -16.08 17.45 -9.35
C GLU A 54 -16.40 15.97 -9.14
N CYS A 55 -16.54 15.54 -7.88
CA CYS A 55 -16.78 14.16 -7.53
C CYS A 55 -18.27 13.81 -7.64
N VAL A 56 -18.54 12.55 -7.98
CA VAL A 56 -19.87 11.94 -7.94
C VAL A 56 -19.89 10.92 -6.81
N THR A 57 -21.02 10.83 -6.09
CA THR A 57 -21.18 9.88 -4.99
C THR A 57 -22.29 8.89 -5.32
N SER A 58 -22.10 7.61 -4.99
CA SER A 58 -23.19 6.64 -5.11
C SER A 58 -23.02 5.48 -4.12
N HIS A 59 -24.08 4.68 -3.98
CA HIS A 59 -24.04 3.44 -3.21
C HIS A 59 -23.57 2.28 -4.09
N PHE A 60 -22.89 1.32 -3.49
CA PHE A 60 -22.52 0.06 -4.16
C PHE A 60 -23.14 -1.15 -3.45
N GLY A 61 -23.19 -2.28 -4.16
CA GLY A 61 -23.79 -3.53 -3.72
C GLY A 61 -23.15 -4.75 -4.40
N GLY A 62 -23.60 -5.96 -4.04
CA GLY A 62 -23.17 -7.23 -4.65
C GLY A 62 -22.21 -8.02 -3.76
N GLU A 63 -21.04 -7.45 -3.47
CA GLU A 63 -19.98 -8.05 -2.62
C GLU A 63 -19.97 -7.42 -1.21
N GLY A 64 -21.16 -7.17 -0.69
CA GLY A 64 -21.40 -6.22 0.40
C GLY A 64 -21.97 -4.90 -0.12
N THR A 65 -22.30 -4.01 0.80
CA THR A 65 -22.89 -2.70 0.50
C THR A 65 -22.03 -1.58 1.08
N GLY A 66 -22.17 -0.38 0.54
CA GLY A 66 -21.45 0.79 1.03
C GLY A 66 -21.65 2.01 0.16
N VAL A 67 -20.80 3.01 0.38
CA VAL A 67 -20.74 4.24 -0.42
C VAL A 67 -19.39 4.41 -1.08
N HIS A 68 -19.39 5.04 -2.24
CA HIS A 68 -18.16 5.50 -2.87
C HIS A 68 -18.25 6.95 -3.33
N ILE A 69 -17.07 7.56 -3.42
CA ILE A 69 -16.80 8.84 -4.08
C ILE A 69 -15.98 8.51 -5.34
N GLN A 70 -16.40 9.06 -6.47
CA GLN A 70 -15.79 8.86 -7.78
C GLN A 70 -15.38 10.20 -8.38
N TYR A 71 -14.15 10.27 -8.89
CA TYR A 71 -13.70 11.39 -9.70
C TYR A 71 -13.37 10.89 -11.11
N PHE A 72 -14.17 11.30 -12.08
CA PHE A 72 -13.99 10.94 -13.49
C PHE A 72 -12.89 11.81 -14.10
N TYR A 73 -11.65 11.38 -13.92
CA TYR A 73 -10.45 12.08 -14.36
C TYR A 73 -9.67 11.22 -15.38
N PRO A 74 -9.23 11.79 -16.52
CA PRO A 74 -8.51 11.06 -17.56
C PRO A 74 -7.04 10.83 -17.17
N TRP A 75 -6.80 10.11 -16.07
CA TRP A 75 -5.46 9.77 -15.62
C TRP A 75 -4.71 8.97 -16.70
N ALA A 76 -3.39 9.06 -16.77
CA ALA A 76 -2.59 8.47 -17.84
C ALA A 76 -1.71 7.31 -17.36
N ASP A 77 -1.42 6.39 -18.27
CA ASP A 77 -0.46 5.31 -18.03
C ASP A 77 0.95 5.89 -17.90
N GLY A 78 1.75 5.33 -17.00
CA GLY A 78 3.10 5.83 -16.74
C GLY A 78 3.16 7.16 -15.98
N VAL A 79 2.04 7.65 -15.44
CA VAL A 79 2.01 8.81 -14.52
C VAL A 79 1.80 8.34 -13.09
N ASP A 80 2.61 8.87 -12.17
CA ASP A 80 2.50 8.59 -10.73
C ASP A 80 1.38 9.40 -10.09
N TYR A 81 0.50 8.70 -9.37
CA TYR A 81 -0.56 9.33 -8.57
C TYR A 81 -0.37 9.03 -7.08
N GLY A 82 -0.54 10.04 -6.24
CA GLY A 82 -0.44 9.94 -4.78
C GLY A 82 -1.80 9.65 -4.14
N PHE A 83 -1.80 8.74 -3.17
CA PHE A 83 -3.00 8.35 -2.42
C PHE A 83 -2.66 8.37 -0.94
N ARG A 84 -3.53 8.98 -0.15
CA ARG A 84 -3.41 9.01 1.31
C ARG A 84 -4.78 8.92 1.94
N VAL A 85 -4.88 8.15 3.01
CA VAL A 85 -6.07 8.08 3.86
C VAL A 85 -5.65 8.37 5.28
N ASP A 86 -6.33 9.32 5.91
CA ASP A 86 -6.28 9.56 7.35
C ASP A 86 -7.56 9.01 7.98
N TYR A 87 -7.51 8.65 9.26
CA TYR A 87 -8.70 8.33 10.02
C TYR A 87 -8.73 9.07 11.35
N GLU A 88 -9.93 9.36 11.82
CA GLU A 88 -10.19 9.89 13.15
C GLU A 88 -11.44 9.23 13.75
N GLU A 89 -11.50 9.21 15.08
CA GLU A 89 -12.68 8.80 15.81
C GLU A 89 -13.47 10.05 16.20
N ASP A 90 -14.74 10.10 15.82
CA ASP A 90 -15.67 11.18 16.18
C ASP A 90 -16.91 10.58 16.83
N ALA A 91 -16.96 10.66 18.17
CA ALA A 91 -17.98 10.05 19.01
C ALA A 91 -18.17 8.55 18.70
N GLU A 92 -19.29 8.18 18.07
CA GLU A 92 -19.60 6.79 17.71
C GLU A 92 -19.19 6.43 16.29
N TYR A 93 -18.52 7.32 15.54
CA TYR A 93 -18.13 7.11 14.16
C TYR A 93 -16.61 7.01 13.98
N LEU A 94 -16.21 6.24 12.97
CA LEU A 94 -14.91 6.38 12.32
C LEU A 94 -15.09 7.25 11.09
N ILE A 95 -14.27 8.28 10.94
CA ILE A 95 -14.22 9.16 9.78
C ILE A 95 -12.92 8.91 9.04
N TYR A 96 -13.01 8.65 7.74
CA TYR A 96 -11.89 8.46 6.85
C TYR A 96 -11.81 9.63 5.88
N THR A 97 -10.67 10.32 5.85
CA THR A 97 -10.40 11.42 4.92
C THR A 97 -9.43 10.94 3.84
N ALA A 98 -9.90 10.90 2.61
CA ALA A 98 -9.08 10.56 1.45
C ALA A 98 -8.46 11.82 0.84
N HIS A 99 -7.19 11.70 0.43
CA HIS A 99 -6.45 12.69 -0.32
C HIS A 99 -5.90 12.06 -1.59
N LEU A 100 -5.94 12.83 -2.67
CA LEU A 100 -5.44 12.46 -3.99
C LEU A 100 -4.37 13.47 -4.41
N GLN A 101 -3.27 12.99 -4.99
CA GLN A 101 -2.24 13.82 -5.59
C GLN A 101 -2.24 13.65 -7.10
N ILE A 102 -2.35 14.76 -7.83
CA ILE A 102 -2.22 14.85 -9.29
C ILE A 102 -1.22 15.99 -9.55
N ASP A 103 -0.24 15.76 -10.43
CA ASP A 103 0.78 16.76 -10.79
C ASP A 103 1.46 17.40 -9.57
N ASP A 104 1.84 16.55 -8.60
CA ASP A 104 2.43 16.90 -7.30
C ASP A 104 1.55 17.74 -6.35
N GLU A 105 0.32 18.09 -6.73
CA GLU A 105 -0.62 18.84 -5.90
C GLU A 105 -1.60 17.92 -5.17
N TRP A 106 -1.66 18.07 -3.84
CA TRP A 106 -2.61 17.33 -3.00
C TRP A 106 -3.96 18.05 -2.90
N MET A 107 -5.04 17.29 -3.11
CA MET A 107 -6.41 17.72 -2.84
C MET A 107 -7.08 16.79 -1.83
N VAL A 108 -8.01 17.34 -1.05
CA VAL A 108 -8.98 16.52 -0.30
C VAL A 108 -9.95 15.92 -1.30
N PHE A 109 -9.95 14.60 -1.38
CA PHE A 109 -10.83 13.86 -2.30
C PHE A 109 -12.24 13.72 -1.72
N GLY A 110 -12.33 13.47 -0.41
CA GLY A 110 -13.59 13.42 0.32
C GLY A 110 -13.46 12.76 1.67
N LYS A 111 -14.58 12.71 2.39
CA LYS A 111 -14.71 12.12 3.73
C LYS A 111 -15.89 11.16 3.77
N LEU A 112 -15.61 9.96 4.23
CA LEU A 112 -16.61 8.92 4.46
C LEU A 112 -16.62 8.55 5.95
N ARG A 113 -17.79 8.20 6.47
CA ARG A 113 -17.92 7.71 7.84
C ARG A 113 -18.67 6.40 7.93
N VAL A 114 -18.41 5.65 9.00
CA VAL A 114 -19.18 4.48 9.40
C VAL A 114 -19.22 4.40 10.92
N ILE A 115 -20.22 3.75 11.49
CA ILE A 115 -20.32 3.56 12.94
C ILE A 115 -19.10 2.76 13.43
N ASN A 116 -18.42 3.25 14.46
CA ASN A 116 -17.31 2.57 15.11
C ASN A 116 -17.83 1.35 15.87
N HIS A 117 -17.63 0.17 15.29
CA HIS A 117 -18.01 -1.11 15.89
C HIS A 117 -16.76 -1.94 16.22
N ASN A 118 -15.90 -1.41 17.10
CA ASN A 118 -14.59 -1.99 17.44
C ASN A 118 -13.73 -2.26 16.19
N LEU A 119 -13.82 -1.37 15.21
CA LEU A 119 -13.00 -1.43 14.01
C LEU A 119 -11.62 -0.86 14.36
N ASN A 120 -10.56 -1.48 13.85
CA ASN A 120 -9.17 -1.05 14.11
C ASN A 120 -8.76 0.22 13.32
N GLY A 121 -9.67 1.15 13.06
CA GLY A 121 -9.39 2.35 12.25
C GLY A 121 -8.81 1.99 10.87
N LEU A 122 -7.55 2.37 10.63
CA LEU A 122 -6.73 1.90 9.51
C LEU A 122 -5.96 0.61 9.87
N GLY A 123 -6.70 -0.47 10.10
CA GLY A 123 -6.11 -1.79 10.31
C GLY A 123 -5.86 -2.50 8.98
N TYR A 124 -4.76 -3.27 8.92
CA TYR A 124 -4.34 -4.12 7.80
C TYR A 124 -4.30 -3.40 6.45
N PHE A 125 -3.14 -2.81 6.13
CA PHE A 125 -2.94 -2.18 4.83
C PHE A 125 -2.74 -3.23 3.74
N TYR A 126 -3.46 -3.09 2.64
CA TYR A 126 -3.28 -3.92 1.45
C TYR A 126 -3.44 -3.10 0.16
N GLN A 127 -2.99 -3.71 -0.92
CA GLN A 127 -3.05 -3.20 -2.28
C GLN A 127 -3.45 -4.38 -3.17
N PHE A 128 -4.16 -4.13 -4.26
CA PHE A 128 -4.51 -5.20 -5.18
C PHE A 128 -4.66 -4.69 -6.62
N LEU A 129 -4.50 -5.63 -7.55
CA LEU A 129 -4.78 -5.47 -8.96
C LEU A 129 -5.87 -6.46 -9.34
N GLU A 130 -6.95 -5.97 -9.95
CA GLU A 130 -8.13 -6.79 -10.23
C GLU A 130 -8.68 -6.55 -11.63
N ASN A 131 -9.23 -7.62 -12.21
CA ASN A 131 -10.08 -7.60 -13.39
C ASN A 131 -11.51 -8.01 -12.99
N PRO A 132 -12.33 -7.08 -12.45
CA PRO A 132 -13.58 -7.43 -11.77
C PRO A 132 -14.65 -8.05 -12.69
N GLN A 133 -14.47 -7.94 -14.01
CA GLN A 133 -15.41 -8.47 -15.00
C GLN A 133 -14.84 -9.65 -15.78
N SER A 134 -13.61 -10.08 -15.48
CA SER A 134 -12.93 -11.19 -16.17
C SER A 134 -12.91 -11.06 -17.69
N VAL A 135 -12.76 -9.83 -18.21
CA VAL A 135 -12.71 -9.53 -19.66
C VAL A 135 -11.28 -9.28 -20.12
N GLY A 136 -11.01 -9.39 -21.42
CA GLY A 136 -9.67 -9.07 -21.96
C GLY A 136 -8.56 -9.89 -21.30
N LEU A 137 -8.74 -11.21 -21.16
CA LEU A 137 -7.82 -12.09 -20.43
C LEU A 137 -6.44 -12.23 -21.10
N LEU A 138 -6.35 -11.87 -22.38
CA LEU A 138 -5.09 -11.82 -23.13
C LEU A 138 -4.40 -10.45 -23.03
N ASP A 139 -5.05 -9.45 -22.43
CA ASP A 139 -4.48 -8.13 -22.23
C ASP A 139 -3.79 -8.09 -20.86
N THR A 140 -2.47 -7.91 -20.84
CA THR A 140 -1.72 -7.78 -19.60
C THR A 140 -2.12 -6.52 -18.87
N ARG A 141 -2.49 -6.66 -17.58
CA ARG A 141 -2.73 -5.57 -16.64
C ARG A 141 -1.55 -5.52 -15.70
N ALA A 142 -0.94 -4.36 -15.54
CA ALA A 142 0.22 -4.22 -14.65
C ALA A 142 0.21 -2.88 -13.92
N GLY A 143 0.82 -2.84 -12.75
CA GLY A 143 1.04 -1.62 -12.00
C GLY A 143 2.25 -1.70 -11.07
N VAL A 144 2.70 -0.55 -10.61
CA VAL A 144 3.76 -0.40 -9.60
C VAL A 144 3.21 0.39 -8.42
N TRP A 145 3.45 -0.09 -7.21
CA TRP A 145 3.10 0.58 -5.96
C TRP A 145 4.39 0.92 -5.22
N SER A 146 4.62 2.22 -5.01
CA SER A 146 5.85 2.76 -4.44
C SER A 146 5.58 3.72 -3.28
N HIS A 147 6.64 4.06 -2.54
CA HIS A 147 6.60 5.06 -1.47
C HIS A 147 5.51 4.81 -0.43
N GLN A 148 5.28 3.53 -0.09
CA GLN A 148 4.37 3.17 0.98
C GLN A 148 4.93 3.73 2.28
N SER A 149 4.11 4.50 2.98
CA SER A 149 4.44 5.09 4.25
C SER A 149 3.20 5.19 5.12
N TYR A 150 3.41 5.27 6.42
CA TYR A 150 2.37 5.41 7.42
C TYR A 150 2.82 6.41 8.48
N ARG A 151 1.84 7.00 9.15
CA ARG A 151 2.07 7.85 10.31
C ARG A 151 1.09 7.40 11.39
N TYR A 152 1.60 7.09 12.58
CA TYR A 152 0.74 6.72 13.70
C TYR A 152 0.12 7.96 14.33
N ASN A 153 -0.97 7.77 15.07
CA ASN A 153 -1.66 8.86 15.75
C ASN A 153 -0.75 9.54 16.77
N GLY A 154 -0.55 10.86 16.65
CA GLY A 154 0.37 11.64 17.49
C GLY A 154 1.83 11.60 17.05
N GLY A 155 2.17 10.93 15.94
CA GLY A 155 3.50 10.99 15.33
C GLY A 155 3.67 12.22 14.44
N ASP A 156 4.86 12.82 14.45
CA ASP A 156 5.16 14.02 13.66
C ASP A 156 5.80 13.70 12.30
N ARG A 157 6.14 12.42 12.05
CA ARG A 157 6.88 11.99 10.86
C ARG A 157 6.18 10.84 10.13
N TRP A 158 6.39 10.81 8.81
CA TRP A 158 6.02 9.65 7.99
C TRP A 158 7.10 8.58 8.11
N LEU A 159 6.66 7.36 8.38
CA LEU A 159 7.51 6.19 8.45
C LEU A 159 7.29 5.36 7.19
N PRO A 160 8.36 4.91 6.53
CA PRO A 160 8.26 4.09 5.32
C PRO A 160 7.81 2.65 5.68
N ALA A 161 7.21 1.97 4.71
CA ALA A 161 7.18 0.52 4.71
C ALA A 161 8.57 -0.03 4.34
N PHE A 162 8.95 -1.17 4.91
CA PHE A 162 10.23 -1.83 4.63
C PHE A 162 10.11 -2.93 3.57
N GLY A 163 8.97 -2.98 2.89
CA GLY A 163 8.60 -4.04 1.97
C GLY A 163 7.13 -4.42 2.11
N GLY A 164 6.75 -5.49 1.43
CA GLY A 164 5.42 -6.06 1.49
C GLY A 164 5.42 -7.53 1.10
N SER A 165 4.35 -8.22 1.46
CA SER A 165 4.09 -9.58 0.99
C SER A 165 2.99 -9.57 -0.07
N THR A 166 3.08 -10.49 -1.03
CA THR A 166 2.01 -10.68 -2.02
C THR A 166 1.22 -11.94 -1.77
N THR A 167 -0.08 -11.88 -2.03
CA THR A 167 -1.00 -13.02 -2.00
C THR A 167 -1.95 -12.91 -3.19
N TYR A 168 -2.74 -13.94 -3.44
CA TYR A 168 -3.66 -14.01 -4.56
C TYR A 168 -4.95 -14.72 -4.16
N THR A 169 -6.06 -14.29 -4.75
CA THR A 169 -7.33 -15.02 -4.74
C THR A 169 -7.29 -16.08 -5.82
N THR A 170 -7.63 -17.33 -5.47
CA THR A 170 -7.48 -18.57 -6.25
C THR A 170 -7.53 -18.38 -7.78
N PRO A 171 -6.38 -18.17 -8.45
CA PRO A 171 -6.34 -18.03 -9.89
C PRO A 171 -6.64 -19.37 -10.54
N ALA A 172 -7.24 -19.36 -11.74
CA ALA A 172 -7.36 -20.58 -12.53
C ALA A 172 -5.97 -21.09 -12.90
N ALA A 173 -5.83 -22.41 -13.10
CA ALA A 173 -4.54 -23.06 -13.37
C ALA A 173 -3.80 -22.50 -14.61
N HIS A 174 -4.51 -21.81 -15.50
CA HIS A 174 -3.97 -21.24 -16.73
C HIS A 174 -3.89 -19.70 -16.72
N ASP A 175 -4.24 -19.06 -15.60
CA ASP A 175 -4.14 -17.61 -15.49
C ASP A 175 -2.67 -17.19 -15.44
N THR A 176 -2.39 -16.13 -16.19
CA THR A 176 -1.09 -15.46 -16.21
C THR A 176 -1.09 -14.37 -15.15
N TRP A 177 -0.13 -14.43 -14.24
CA TRP A 177 -0.01 -13.43 -13.18
C TRP A 177 1.38 -13.49 -12.54
N GLY A 178 1.72 -12.40 -11.88
CA GLY A 178 2.96 -12.33 -11.14
C GLY A 178 3.06 -11.08 -10.30
N ALA A 179 4.09 -11.07 -9.48
CA ALA A 179 4.46 -9.91 -8.70
C ALA A 179 5.96 -9.96 -8.42
N GLY A 180 6.51 -8.83 -8.04
CA GLY A 180 7.91 -8.75 -7.68
C GLY A 180 8.28 -7.37 -7.18
N ILE A 181 9.57 -7.16 -7.03
CA ILE A 181 10.14 -5.87 -6.67
C ILE A 181 10.76 -5.22 -7.91
N THR A 182 10.71 -3.90 -7.95
CA THR A 182 11.39 -3.08 -8.97
C THR A 182 12.91 -3.21 -8.87
N GLU A 183 13.64 -2.90 -9.95
CA GLU A 183 15.11 -3.03 -10.01
C GLU A 183 15.82 -2.22 -8.93
N ASN A 184 15.31 -1.03 -8.60
CA ASN A 184 15.85 -0.19 -7.53
C ASN A 184 15.45 -0.67 -6.12
N GLN A 185 14.57 -1.69 -6.00
CA GLN A 185 14.07 -2.27 -4.77
C GLN A 185 13.30 -1.30 -3.86
N THR A 186 12.55 -0.33 -4.42
CA THR A 186 11.76 0.62 -3.61
C THR A 186 10.25 0.51 -3.82
N ALA A 187 9.81 -0.44 -4.64
CA ALA A 187 8.41 -0.60 -5.02
C ALA A 187 8.09 -2.04 -5.42
N ILE A 188 6.85 -2.46 -5.17
CA ILE A 188 6.30 -3.73 -5.63
C ILE A 188 5.56 -3.51 -6.95
N TRP A 189 5.76 -4.41 -7.91
CA TRP A 189 4.93 -4.49 -9.11
C TRP A 189 4.01 -5.71 -9.02
N MET A 190 2.81 -5.58 -9.60
CA MET A 190 1.86 -6.69 -9.77
C MET A 190 1.39 -6.73 -11.22
N SER A 191 1.14 -7.93 -11.72
CA SER A 191 0.62 -8.18 -13.06
C SER A 191 -0.42 -9.30 -13.04
N ILE A 192 -1.52 -9.12 -13.77
CA ILE A 192 -2.52 -10.15 -14.02
C ILE A 192 -2.90 -10.17 -15.50
N ASN A 193 -3.40 -11.31 -15.96
CA ASN A 193 -3.77 -11.55 -17.36
C ASN A 193 -2.59 -11.35 -18.33
N GLY A 194 -2.86 -11.58 -19.62
CA GLY A 194 -1.84 -11.54 -20.68
C GLY A 194 -1.64 -12.89 -21.35
N PRO A 195 -0.92 -12.93 -22.47
CA PRO A 195 -0.58 -14.18 -23.14
C PRO A 195 0.33 -15.05 -22.26
N ALA A 196 0.25 -16.37 -22.45
CA ALA A 196 1.15 -17.31 -21.80
C ALA A 196 2.61 -17.00 -22.13
N GLY A 197 3.49 -17.08 -21.14
CA GLY A 197 4.92 -16.79 -21.32
C GLY A 197 5.27 -15.30 -21.41
N ASN A 198 4.35 -14.41 -21.02
CA ASN A 198 4.70 -13.00 -20.86
C ASN A 198 5.75 -12.84 -19.72
N PRO A 199 6.61 -11.80 -19.78
CA PRO A 199 7.73 -11.64 -18.85
C PRO A 199 7.32 -11.38 -17.39
N TYR A 200 6.04 -11.11 -17.13
CA TYR A 200 5.50 -10.84 -15.80
C TYR A 200 4.81 -12.06 -15.17
N ASP A 201 4.83 -13.22 -15.82
CA ASP A 201 4.15 -14.45 -15.36
C ASP A 201 5.05 -15.33 -14.49
N ASN A 202 5.49 -14.81 -13.34
CA ASN A 202 6.43 -15.48 -12.44
C ASN A 202 5.80 -16.22 -11.24
N LYS A 203 4.49 -16.02 -10.97
CA LYS A 203 3.70 -16.73 -9.94
C LYS A 203 4.44 -16.96 -8.60
N PRO A 204 4.83 -15.88 -7.86
CA PRO A 204 5.54 -15.99 -6.60
C PRO A 204 4.76 -16.80 -5.56
N HIS A 205 5.46 -17.32 -4.55
CA HIS A 205 4.82 -18.07 -3.49
C HIS A 205 3.85 -17.19 -2.71
N GLN A 206 2.74 -17.76 -2.24
CA GLN A 206 1.81 -17.02 -1.40
C GLN A 206 2.53 -16.53 -0.13
N TRP A 207 2.36 -15.25 0.17
CA TRP A 207 3.03 -14.53 1.26
C TRP A 207 4.53 -14.30 1.08
N GLU A 208 5.06 -14.49 -0.13
CA GLU A 208 6.44 -14.14 -0.45
C GLU A 208 6.72 -12.67 -0.11
N TRP A 209 7.80 -12.45 0.64
CA TRP A 209 8.18 -11.14 1.16
C TRP A 209 9.17 -10.45 0.22
N PHE A 210 8.85 -9.23 -0.20
CA PHE A 210 9.68 -8.36 -1.02
C PHE A 210 10.27 -7.23 -0.16
N PRO A 211 11.52 -7.36 0.33
CA PRO A 211 12.15 -6.34 1.16
C PRO A 211 12.57 -5.14 0.33
N TYR A 212 12.31 -3.94 0.83
CA TYR A 212 12.81 -2.71 0.22
C TYR A 212 14.26 -2.42 0.59
N ASP A 213 14.95 -1.78 -0.35
CA ASP A 213 16.29 -1.24 -0.12
C ASP A 213 16.19 0.05 0.69
N MET A 214 16.47 -0.10 1.98
CA MET A 214 16.40 0.97 2.96
C MET A 214 17.33 2.15 2.68
N GLU A 215 18.45 1.94 1.97
CA GLU A 215 19.37 3.03 1.61
C GLU A 215 18.76 3.96 0.56
N LYS A 216 17.81 3.46 -0.22
CA LYS A 216 17.15 4.19 -1.31
C LYS A 216 15.80 4.79 -0.93
N LEU A 217 15.34 4.58 0.30
CA LEU A 217 14.06 5.11 0.79
C LEU A 217 14.18 6.50 1.46
N ASP A 218 15.37 7.13 1.44
CA ASP A 218 15.66 8.46 2.02
C ASP A 218 15.26 8.59 3.51
N ILE A 219 15.70 7.63 4.34
CA ILE A 219 15.40 7.59 5.78
C ILE A 219 16.70 7.75 6.58
N ASP A 220 16.64 8.51 7.67
CA ASP A 220 17.74 8.57 8.63
C ASP A 220 17.80 7.25 9.43
N ILE A 221 18.88 6.48 9.25
CA ILE A 221 19.15 5.21 9.94
C ILE A 221 20.15 5.47 11.06
N VAL A 222 19.84 5.00 12.28
CA VAL A 222 20.78 5.02 13.41
C VAL A 222 21.14 3.60 13.80
N VAL A 223 22.41 3.33 14.03
CA VAL A 223 22.84 2.01 14.49
C VAL A 223 22.78 1.95 16.00
N ALA A 224 22.12 0.92 16.51
CA ALA A 224 21.99 0.69 17.94
C ALA A 224 23.39 0.59 18.56
N ASN A 225 23.68 1.48 19.52
CA ASN A 225 24.92 1.40 20.29
C ASN A 225 24.88 0.18 21.22
N GLN A 226 26.06 -0.36 21.55
CA GLN A 226 26.28 -1.59 22.34
C GLN A 226 25.59 -1.59 23.72
N ASP A 227 25.14 -0.44 24.20
CA ASP A 227 24.47 -0.25 25.49
C ASP A 227 22.99 -0.68 25.48
N ASN A 228 22.37 -0.82 24.31
CA ASN A 228 21.00 -1.33 24.19
C ASN A 228 20.86 -2.14 22.90
N TRP A 229 20.88 -3.47 23.03
CA TRP A 229 20.74 -4.48 21.96
C TRP A 229 19.35 -4.49 21.29
N ARG A 230 18.71 -3.33 21.19
CA ARG A 230 17.38 -3.12 20.62
C ARG A 230 17.50 -2.63 19.19
N CYS A 231 16.59 -3.09 18.37
CA CYS A 231 16.49 -2.74 16.96
C CYS A 231 15.03 -2.58 16.56
N GLY A 232 14.81 -2.16 15.32
CA GLY A 232 13.50 -1.78 14.82
C GLY A 232 13.21 -0.30 15.08
N MET A 233 11.98 0.09 14.85
CA MET A 233 11.57 1.49 14.94
C MET A 233 11.36 1.91 16.39
N LYS A 234 12.00 2.98 16.84
CA LYS A 234 11.80 3.57 18.17
C LYS A 234 11.91 5.09 18.08
N ASP A 235 10.96 5.80 18.68
CA ASP A 235 10.95 7.27 18.74
C ASP A 235 11.20 7.91 17.36
N ASP A 236 10.53 7.37 16.32
CA ASP A 236 10.66 7.78 14.91
C ASP A 236 12.04 7.59 14.26
N VAL A 237 12.89 6.74 14.85
CA VAL A 237 14.23 6.39 14.34
C VAL A 237 14.33 4.89 14.12
N LEU A 238 14.84 4.48 12.94
CA LEU A 238 15.15 3.08 12.68
C LEU A 238 16.48 2.70 13.34
N HIS A 239 16.40 1.91 14.41
CA HIS A 239 17.56 1.31 15.07
C HIS A 239 17.98 0.01 14.37
N GLN A 240 19.17 -0.01 13.79
CA GLN A 240 19.74 -1.23 13.21
C GLN A 240 20.66 -1.97 14.17
N CYS A 241 20.72 -3.29 14.03
CA CYS A 241 21.67 -4.11 14.76
C CYS A 241 23.11 -3.87 14.26
N PRO A 242 24.12 -4.12 15.13
CA PRO A 242 25.51 -4.16 14.69
C PRO A 242 25.73 -5.17 13.55
N PRO A 243 26.82 -5.02 12.77
CA PRO A 243 27.19 -5.99 11.73
C PRO A 243 27.14 -7.43 12.27
N ASP A 244 26.71 -8.37 11.43
CA ASP A 244 26.54 -9.79 11.73
C ASP A 244 25.40 -10.14 12.70
N TYR A 245 24.62 -9.16 13.18
CA TYR A 245 23.43 -9.40 14.00
C TYR A 245 22.13 -9.19 13.23
N CYS A 246 21.15 -10.04 13.53
CA CYS A 246 19.80 -10.00 13.01
C CYS A 246 18.87 -9.25 13.98
N CYS A 247 17.90 -8.51 13.44
CA CYS A 247 16.84 -7.90 14.24
C CYS A 247 15.65 -8.86 14.34
N SER A 248 15.37 -9.36 15.54
CA SER A 248 14.18 -10.19 15.79
C SER A 248 12.89 -9.39 15.63
N SER A 249 11.77 -10.09 15.42
CA SER A 249 10.42 -9.49 15.45
C SER A 249 10.06 -8.83 16.79
N TYR A 250 10.82 -9.12 17.86
CA TYR A 250 10.66 -8.53 19.18
C TYR A 250 11.54 -7.28 19.40
N GLY A 251 12.25 -6.83 18.36
CA GLY A 251 13.09 -5.63 18.40
C GLY A 251 14.37 -5.82 19.21
N TRP A 252 14.98 -7.00 19.11
CA TRP A 252 16.28 -7.33 19.73
C TRP A 252 17.28 -7.85 18.71
N CYS A 253 18.56 -7.53 18.94
CA CYS A 253 19.68 -7.98 18.13
C CYS A 253 20.23 -9.32 18.63
N GLY A 254 20.48 -10.26 17.71
CA GLY A 254 21.03 -11.58 18.02
C GLY A 254 21.45 -12.34 16.76
N THR A 255 22.12 -13.48 16.93
CA THR A 255 22.67 -14.27 15.80
C THR A 255 22.01 -15.63 15.64
N THR A 256 21.10 -16.03 16.54
CA THR A 256 20.44 -17.33 16.45
C THR A 256 19.23 -17.28 15.52
N ASP A 257 18.72 -18.44 15.10
CA ASP A 257 17.53 -18.54 14.26
C ASP A 257 16.33 -17.76 14.81
N ALA A 258 16.18 -17.67 16.13
CA ALA A 258 15.10 -16.90 16.76
C ALA A 258 15.13 -15.40 16.38
N TYR A 259 16.31 -14.87 16.07
CA TYR A 259 16.52 -13.50 15.63
C TYR A 259 16.51 -13.37 14.10
N CYS A 260 17.07 -14.36 13.40
CA CYS A 260 17.31 -14.31 11.96
C CYS A 260 16.19 -14.91 11.09
N LYS A 261 15.22 -15.65 11.66
CA LYS A 261 14.20 -16.41 10.89
C LYS A 261 13.44 -15.57 9.85
N ASN A 262 13.29 -14.27 10.08
CA ASN A 262 12.63 -13.31 9.18
C ASN A 262 13.42 -12.00 9.00
N SER A 263 14.72 -12.01 9.27
CA SER A 263 15.58 -10.83 9.09
C SER A 263 16.91 -11.24 8.47
N LYS A 264 17.49 -10.38 7.62
CA LYS A 264 18.80 -10.65 7.01
C LYS A 264 19.90 -9.92 7.78
N HIS A 265 21.07 -10.55 7.88
CA HIS A 265 22.29 -9.87 8.31
C HIS A 265 22.56 -8.68 7.39
N ARG A 266 22.81 -7.49 7.95
CA ARG A 266 23.42 -6.40 7.18
C ARG A 266 24.93 -6.50 7.35
N GLN A 267 25.64 -6.70 6.25
CA GLN A 267 27.08 -6.47 6.19
C GLN A 267 27.27 -4.97 5.99
N TYR A 268 28.02 -4.33 6.88
CA TYR A 268 28.45 -2.95 6.66
C TYR A 268 29.47 -2.95 5.53
N ASP A 269 29.12 -2.42 4.36
CA ASP A 269 30.10 -1.92 3.41
C ASP A 269 30.08 -0.39 3.44
N SER A 270 30.69 0.15 4.51
CA SER A 270 31.15 1.54 4.67
C SER A 270 30.13 2.71 4.76
N ALA A 271 30.25 3.43 5.89
CA ALA A 271 29.85 4.84 6.16
C ALA A 271 28.38 5.20 6.50
N LEU A 272 27.75 4.51 7.47
CA LEU A 272 26.66 5.12 8.26
C LEU A 272 27.21 6.00 9.39
N THR A 273 27.83 7.11 9.01
CA THR A 273 27.99 8.31 9.87
C THR A 273 27.68 9.57 9.07
N THR A 274 26.51 9.64 8.44
CA THR A 274 25.95 10.95 8.09
C THR A 274 25.34 11.58 9.34
N LYS A 275 26.22 12.11 10.21
CA LYS A 275 25.85 13.25 11.04
C LYS A 275 25.43 14.36 10.06
N ARG A 276 24.14 14.57 9.83
CA ARG A 276 23.68 15.86 9.29
C ARG A 276 24.01 16.90 10.37
N GLY A 277 25.09 17.64 10.14
CA GLY A 277 25.42 18.82 10.93
C GLY A 277 24.30 19.85 10.82
N LYS A 278 24.11 20.55 11.93
CA LYS A 278 23.24 21.72 12.19
C LYS A 278 22.71 22.48 10.98
#